data_AF-A0A4R2STQ6-F1
#
_entry.id   AF-A0A4R2STQ6-F1
#
_cell.length_a   1.000
_cell.length_b   1.000
_cell.length_c   1.000
_cell.angle_alpha   90.00
_cell.angle_beta   90.00
_cell.angle_gamma   90.00
#
_symmetry.space_group_name_H-M   'P 1'
#
loop_
_entity.id
_entity.type
_entity.pdbx_description
1 polymer ?
#
loop_
_entity_poly.entity_id
_entity_poly.type
_entity_poly.pdbx_seq_one_letter_code
_entity_poly.pdbx_strand_id
1 'polypeptide(L)'
;MDEHGVTKSAPGAFKTLDSRIKEFELKDPKNAEILLAVKWLGNSGSHAGGLTRDDVFDAFDMVELVLNNLYDTTTADIMAKVKAINNHKGPVKPTP
;
A
#
# COMPACT_ATOMS: atom_id res chain seq x y z
N MET A 1 -2.63 -17.24 -20.78
CA MET A 1 -1.83 -16.99 -19.57
C MET A 1 -0.39 -16.89 -19.99
N ASP A 2 0.39 -16.00 -19.39
CA ASP A 2 1.85 -16.00 -19.53
C ASP A 2 2.51 -17.07 -18.66
N GLU A 3 3.84 -17.13 -18.68
CA GLU A 3 4.67 -18.07 -17.90
C GLU A 3 4.49 -17.96 -16.38
N HIS A 4 3.85 -16.88 -15.91
CA HIS A 4 3.58 -16.62 -14.50
C HIS A 4 2.07 -16.73 -14.15
N GLY A 5 1.25 -17.28 -15.06
CA GLY A 5 -0.18 -17.51 -14.80
C GLY A 5 -1.06 -16.26 -14.89
N VAL A 6 -0.53 -15.14 -15.40
CA VAL A 6 -1.30 -13.91 -15.55
C VAL A 6 -2.03 -13.94 -16.90
N THR A 7 -3.34 -13.66 -16.86
CA THR A 7 -4.14 -13.50 -18.08
C THR A 7 -3.80 -12.17 -18.73
N LYS A 8 -3.42 -12.20 -20.02
CA LYS A 8 -3.14 -10.98 -20.78
C LYS A 8 -4.40 -10.12 -20.80
N SER A 9 -4.25 -8.83 -20.46
CA SER A 9 -5.32 -7.85 -20.61
C SER A 9 -5.78 -7.81 -22.06
N ALA A 10 -7.07 -7.58 -22.29
CA ALA A 10 -7.59 -7.36 -23.63
C ALA A 10 -6.82 -6.19 -24.32
N PRO A 11 -6.65 -6.22 -25.65
CA PRO A 11 -6.04 -5.11 -26.38
C PRO A 11 -6.72 -3.78 -26.03
N GLY A 12 -5.96 -2.79 -25.54
CA GLY A 12 -6.47 -1.49 -25.11
C GLY A 12 -6.97 -1.41 -23.66
N ALA A 13 -7.05 -2.52 -22.93
CA ALA A 13 -7.48 -2.53 -21.51
C ALA A 13 -6.33 -2.41 -20.50
N PHE A 14 -5.07 -2.48 -20.97
CA PHE A 14 -3.91 -2.40 -20.10
C PHE A 14 -3.71 -0.98 -19.56
N LYS A 15 -3.72 -0.81 -18.23
CA LYS A 15 -3.32 0.43 -17.56
C LYS A 15 -1.90 0.31 -17.02
N THR A 16 -1.04 1.28 -17.33
CA THR A 16 0.32 1.34 -16.80
C THR A 16 0.31 1.53 -15.28
N LEU A 17 1.42 1.23 -14.59
CA LEU A 17 1.55 1.54 -13.17
C LEU A 17 1.35 3.03 -12.88
N ASP A 18 2.01 3.89 -13.65
CA ASP A 18 1.89 5.35 -13.55
C ASP A 18 0.43 5.82 -13.68
N SER A 19 -0.30 5.32 -14.69
CA SER A 19 -1.71 5.65 -14.88
C SER A 19 -2.59 5.19 -13.72
N ARG A 20 -2.30 4.02 -13.14
CA ARG A 20 -3.04 3.50 -11.97
C ARG A 20 -2.78 4.36 -10.73
N ILE A 21 -1.53 4.81 -10.52
CA ILE A 21 -1.17 5.69 -9.40
C ILE A 21 -1.86 7.05 -9.55
N LYS A 22 -1.86 7.66 -10.74
CA LYS A 22 -2.55 8.94 -10.99
C LYS A 22 -4.07 8.87 -10.79
N GLU A 23 -4.69 7.74 -11.15
CA GLU A 23 -6.10 7.53 -10.87
C GLU A 23 -6.36 7.36 -9.36
N PHE A 24 -5.46 6.67 -8.66
CA PHE A 24 -5.53 6.48 -7.21
C PHE A 24 -5.31 7.79 -6.43
N GLU A 25 -4.49 8.70 -6.94
CA GLU A 25 -4.25 10.04 -6.38
C GLU A 25 -5.56 10.83 -6.16
N LEU A 26 -6.57 10.63 -7.01
CA LEU A 26 -7.89 11.26 -6.86
C LEU A 26 -8.63 10.82 -5.60
N LYS A 27 -8.29 9.66 -5.03
CA LYS A 27 -8.90 9.09 -3.82
C LYS A 27 -8.01 9.27 -2.60
N ASP A 28 -6.72 9.11 -2.78
CA ASP A 28 -5.73 9.16 -1.70
C ASP A 28 -4.41 9.79 -2.20
N PRO A 29 -4.33 11.12 -2.21
CA PRO A 29 -3.16 11.84 -2.72
C PRO A 29 -1.87 11.47 -1.97
N LYS A 30 -1.96 11.26 -0.65
CA LYS A 30 -0.81 10.98 0.20
C LYS A 30 -0.18 9.63 -0.14
N ASN A 31 -0.97 8.58 -0.20
CA ASN A 31 -0.44 7.26 -0.53
C ASN A 31 -0.04 7.16 -2.02
N ALA A 32 -0.69 7.92 -2.91
CA ALA A 32 -0.27 8.02 -4.31
C ALA A 32 1.11 8.67 -4.48
N GLU A 33 1.40 9.74 -3.73
CA GLU A 33 2.72 10.39 -3.72
C GLU A 33 3.84 9.41 -3.33
N ILE A 34 3.62 8.63 -2.25
CA ILE A 34 4.58 7.63 -1.78
C ILE A 34 4.80 6.54 -2.85
N LEU A 35 3.72 6.00 -3.43
CA LEU A 35 3.80 4.98 -4.49
C LEU A 35 4.49 5.51 -5.76
N LEU A 36 4.34 6.80 -6.06
CA LEU A 36 4.98 7.43 -7.20
C LEU A 36 6.52 7.48 -7.00
N ALA A 37 6.99 7.76 -5.79
CA ALA A 37 8.41 7.71 -5.45
C ALA A 37 8.99 6.29 -5.62
N VAL A 38 8.30 5.26 -5.10
CA VAL A 38 8.69 3.86 -5.28
C VAL A 38 8.78 3.49 -6.76
N LYS A 39 7.81 3.93 -7.58
CA LYS A 39 7.83 3.72 -9.04
C LYS A 39 9.03 4.38 -9.70
N TRP A 40 9.46 5.56 -9.26
CA TRP A 40 10.66 6.19 -9.80
C TRP A 40 11.95 5.45 -9.42
N LEU A 41 12.07 4.94 -8.19
CA LEU A 41 13.19 4.08 -7.78
C LEU A 41 13.24 2.79 -8.61
N GLY A 42 12.10 2.12 -8.79
CA GLY A 42 12.00 0.92 -9.64
C GLY A 42 12.35 1.18 -11.11
N ASN A 43 11.95 2.34 -11.65
CA ASN A 43 12.33 2.77 -13.00
C ASN A 43 13.86 2.96 -13.13
N SER A 44 14.49 3.58 -12.14
CA SER A 44 15.95 3.77 -12.09
C SER A 44 16.69 2.45 -12.03
N GLY A 45 16.20 1.48 -11.23
CA GLY A 45 16.81 0.15 -11.11
C GLY A 45 16.59 -0.78 -12.30
N SER A 46 15.58 -0.52 -13.13
CA SER A 46 15.32 -1.32 -14.35
C SER A 46 16.22 -0.91 -15.52
N HIS A 47 16.73 0.32 -15.49
CA HIS A 47 17.80 0.76 -16.36
C HIS A 47 19.13 0.50 -15.64
N ALA A 48 20.26 0.44 -16.33
CA ALA A 48 21.58 0.22 -15.71
C ALA A 48 22.07 1.43 -14.87
N GLY A 49 21.16 2.12 -14.19
CA GLY A 49 21.41 3.25 -13.31
C GLY A 49 21.91 2.80 -11.94
N GLY A 50 22.74 3.64 -11.33
CA GLY A 50 23.41 3.42 -10.05
C GLY A 50 22.48 3.51 -8.84
N LEU A 51 21.44 2.69 -8.80
CA LEU A 51 20.64 2.46 -7.60
C LEU A 51 21.53 1.82 -6.53
N THR A 52 21.52 2.39 -5.33
CA THR A 52 22.27 1.86 -4.19
C THR A 52 21.40 0.86 -3.40
N ARG A 53 22.04 0.15 -2.47
CA ARG A 53 21.32 -0.71 -1.53
C ARG A 53 20.39 0.10 -0.62
N ASP A 54 20.78 1.31 -0.26
CA ASP A 54 20.02 2.17 0.65
C ASP A 54 18.75 2.68 -0.04
N ASP A 55 18.82 3.03 -1.32
CA ASP A 55 17.63 3.40 -2.12
C ASP A 55 16.58 2.27 -2.17
N VAL A 56 17.03 1.01 -2.14
CA VAL A 56 16.13 -0.15 -2.10
C VAL A 56 15.46 -0.26 -0.73
N PHE A 57 16.19 -0.03 0.37
CA PHE A 57 15.60 -0.02 1.70
C PHE A 57 14.60 1.13 1.88
N ASP A 58 14.93 2.31 1.37
CA ASP A 58 14.00 3.44 1.34
C ASP A 58 12.69 3.07 0.62
N ALA A 59 12.78 2.35 -0.51
CA ALA A 59 11.60 1.86 -1.22
C ALA A 59 10.79 0.84 -0.40
N PHE A 60 11.44 -0.03 0.37
CA PHE A 60 10.76 -0.97 1.27
C PHE A 60 10.00 -0.25 2.39
N ASP A 61 10.63 0.72 3.05
CA ASP A 61 10.01 1.52 4.11
C ASP A 61 8.80 2.29 3.57
N MET A 62 8.91 2.85 2.36
CA MET A 62 7.80 3.52 1.66
C MET A 62 6.63 2.57 1.38
N VAL A 63 6.91 1.35 0.90
CA VAL A 63 5.86 0.35 0.64
C VAL A 63 5.20 -0.10 1.95
N GLU A 64 5.99 -0.35 3.00
CA GLU A 64 5.47 -0.70 4.31
C GLU A 64 4.53 0.39 4.85
N LEU A 65 4.93 1.66 4.73
CA LEU A 65 4.09 2.79 5.13
C LEU A 65 2.75 2.82 4.37
N VAL A 66 2.74 2.56 3.06
CA VAL A 66 1.50 2.52 2.28
C VAL A 66 0.61 1.34 2.70
N LEU A 67 1.19 0.17 2.94
CA LEU A 67 0.45 -0.99 3.41
C LEU A 67 -0.20 -0.73 4.77
N ASN A 68 0.54 -0.12 5.70
CA ASN A 68 0.02 0.28 7.00
C ASN A 68 -1.10 1.31 6.84
N ASN A 69 -0.93 2.36 6.04
CA ASN A 69 -1.96 3.37 5.85
C ASN A 69 -3.27 2.82 5.25
N LEU A 70 -3.17 1.85 4.33
CA LEU A 70 -4.33 1.33 3.60
C LEU A 70 -5.03 0.17 4.29
N TYR A 71 -4.29 -0.63 5.07
CA TYR A 71 -4.78 -1.91 5.57
C TYR A 71 -4.62 -2.11 7.08
N ASP A 72 -3.85 -1.26 7.79
CA ASP A 72 -3.74 -1.41 9.25
C ASP A 72 -5.05 -1.01 9.95
N THR A 73 -5.75 -2.00 10.50
CA THR A 73 -6.94 -1.80 11.32
C THR A 73 -6.65 -1.80 12.81
N THR A 74 -5.39 -1.99 13.23
CA THR A 74 -5.00 -2.18 14.63
C THR A 74 -5.52 -1.06 15.52
N THR A 75 -5.34 0.19 15.09
CA THR A 75 -5.84 1.34 15.84
C THR A 75 -7.36 1.34 15.95
N ALA A 76 -8.07 1.07 14.85
CA ALA A 76 -9.53 1.01 14.85
C ALA A 76 -10.06 -0.11 15.77
N ASP A 77 -9.44 -1.29 15.71
CA ASP A 77 -9.79 -2.45 16.51
C ASP A 77 -9.54 -2.22 18.00
N ILE A 78 -8.42 -1.60 18.35
CA ILE A 78 -8.12 -1.18 19.72
C ILE A 78 -9.14 -0.14 20.20
N MET A 79 -9.44 0.87 19.38
CA MET A 79 -10.39 1.91 19.75
C MET A 79 -11.82 1.37 19.88
N ALA A 80 -12.20 0.35 19.12
CA ALA A 80 -13.45 -0.36 19.31
C ALA A 80 -13.51 -1.05 20.69
N LYS A 81 -12.43 -1.73 21.10
CA LYS A 81 -12.31 -2.33 22.44
C LYS A 81 -12.35 -1.28 23.55
N VAL A 82 -11.61 -0.18 23.39
CA VAL A 82 -11.61 0.95 24.36
C VAL A 82 -13.01 1.51 24.54
N LYS A 83 -13.74 1.78 23.45
CA LYS A 83 -15.12 2.26 23.50
C LYS A 83 -16.03 1.27 24.20
N ALA A 84 -15.90 -0.02 23.92
CA ALA A 84 -16.70 -1.06 24.54
C ALA A 84 -16.48 -1.11 26.07
N ILE A 85 -15.22 -1.06 26.53
CA ILE A 85 -14.86 -1.04 27.95
C ILE A 85 -15.41 0.22 28.63
N ASN A 86 -15.22 1.40 28.04
CA ASN A 86 -15.69 2.67 28.60
C ASN A 86 -17.22 2.69 28.73
N ASN A 87 -17.95 2.19 27.73
CA ASN A 87 -19.40 2.11 27.75
C ASN A 87 -19.92 1.12 28.82
N HIS A 88 -19.23 -0.01 29.00
CA HIS A 88 -19.57 -0.99 30.05
C HIS A 88 -19.10 -0.58 31.44
N LYS A 89 -18.24 0.45 31.54
CA LYS A 89 -17.53 0.84 32.77
C LYS A 89 -16.86 -0.38 33.44
N GLY A 90 -16.31 -1.28 32.63
CA GLY A 90 -15.86 -2.59 33.08
C GLY A 90 -15.47 -3.52 31.92
N PRO A 91 -15.01 -4.74 32.24
CA PRO A 91 -14.56 -5.70 31.23
C PRO A 91 -15.71 -6.15 30.32
N VAL A 92 -15.44 -6.24 29.02
CA VAL A 92 -16.34 -6.85 28.02
C VAL A 92 -15.97 -8.32 27.87
N LYS A 93 -16.96 -9.23 27.86
CA LYS A 93 -16.68 -10.66 27.61
C LYS A 93 -16.04 -10.83 26.23
N PRO A 94 -15.03 -11.70 26.07
CA PRO A 94 -14.56 -12.06 24.74
C PRO A 94 -15.72 -12.70 23.97
N THR A 95 -16.00 -12.20 22.77
CA THR A 95 -16.90 -12.86 21.82
C THR A 95 -16.32 -14.25 21.55
N PRO A 96 -17.11 -15.34 21.64
CA PRO A 96 -16.64 -16.69 21.30
C PRO A 96 -16.17 -16.79 19.85
#